data_AF-K4A4K5-F1
#
_entry.id   AF-K4A4K5-F1
#
_cell.length_a   1.000
_cell.length_b   1.000
_cell.length_c   1.000
_cell.angle_alpha   90.00
_cell.angle_beta   90.00
_cell.angle_gamma   90.00
#
_symmetry.space_group_name_H-M   'P 1'
#
loop_
_entity.id
_entity.type
_entity.pdbx_description
1 polymer ?
#
loop_
_entity_poly.entity_id
_entity_poly.type
_entity_poly.pdbx_seq_one_letter_code
_entity_poly.pdbx_strand_id
1 'polypeptide(L)'
;MADPALEGQYPSRGLYQALAVAAMCVQEQPSMRPLIGDVVTALTYLASQTYDPEAHGNSRLVAPGTPPRTKNSSRSHGSVDQRGSS
;
A
#
# COMPACT_ATOMS: atom_id res chain seq x y z
N MET A 1 -7.57 8.09 11.36
CA MET A 1 -6.36 8.82 10.91
C MET A 1 -5.21 8.40 11.81
N ALA A 2 -3.98 8.38 11.29
CA ALA A 2 -2.79 8.11 12.09
C ALA A 2 -2.37 9.37 12.88
N ASP A 3 -1.57 9.20 13.92
CA ASP A 3 -1.03 10.31 14.72
C ASP A 3 -0.18 11.26 13.85
N PRO A 4 -0.44 12.57 13.85
CA PRO A 4 0.37 13.56 13.12
C PRO A 4 1.85 13.52 13.46
N ALA A 5 2.23 13.14 14.68
CA ALA A 5 3.62 13.03 15.12
C ALA A 5 4.40 11.92 14.41
N LEU A 6 3.70 10.98 13.75
CA LEU A 6 4.35 9.96 12.92
C LEU A 6 4.79 10.51 11.56
N GLU A 7 4.33 11.68 11.13
CA GLU A 7 4.74 12.32 9.87
C GLU A 7 4.59 11.42 8.62
N GLY A 8 3.68 10.44 8.65
CA GLY A 8 3.52 9.44 7.57
C GLY A 8 4.55 8.31 7.60
N GLN A 9 5.46 8.29 8.57
CA GLN A 9 6.52 7.30 8.76
C GLN A 9 6.04 6.08 9.54
N TYR A 10 5.06 5.37 8.99
CA TYR A 10 4.56 4.14 9.59
C TYR A 10 4.19 3.10 8.52
N PRO A 11 4.37 1.81 8.81
CA PRO A 11 3.94 0.77 7.90
C PRO A 11 2.41 0.75 7.88
N SER A 12 1.79 1.12 6.77
CA SER A 12 0.32 1.24 6.66
C SER A 12 -0.37 -0.05 7.09
N ARG A 13 0.09 -1.21 6.58
CA ARG A 13 -0.44 -2.53 6.95
C ARG A 13 -0.26 -2.83 8.45
N GLY A 14 0.91 -2.53 9.01
CA GLY A 14 1.20 -2.76 10.42
C GLY A 14 0.33 -1.90 11.34
N LEU A 15 0.09 -0.64 10.96
CA LEU A 15 -0.80 0.25 11.70
C LEU A 15 -2.23 -0.27 11.74
N TYR A 16 -2.78 -0.73 10.62
CA TYR A 16 -4.13 -1.32 10.59
C TYR A 16 -4.24 -2.58 11.44
N GLN A 17 -3.20 -3.42 11.46
CA GLN A 17 -3.16 -4.61 12.31
C GLN A 17 -3.12 -4.24 13.79
N ALA A 18 -2.28 -3.28 14.19
CA ALA A 18 -2.23 -2.78 15.57
C ALA A 18 -3.59 -2.22 16.01
N LEU A 19 -4.28 -1.49 15.12
CA LEU A 19 -5.63 -0.97 15.39
C LEU A 19 -6.65 -2.09 15.59
N ALA A 20 -6.60 -3.16 14.78
CA ALA A 20 -7.46 -4.31 14.96
C ALA A 20 -7.23 -5.00 16.31
N VAL A 21 -5.96 -5.14 16.74
CA VAL A 21 -5.62 -5.67 18.08
C VAL A 21 -6.18 -4.78 19.18
N ALA A 22 -6.00 -3.46 19.08
CA ALA A 22 -6.56 -2.51 20.04
C ALA A 22 -8.09 -2.60 20.09
N ALA A 23 -8.76 -2.70 18.95
CA ALA A 23 -10.20 -2.86 18.86
C ALA A 23 -10.69 -4.15 19.54
N MET A 24 -9.97 -5.27 19.40
CA MET A 24 -10.26 -6.51 20.12
C MET A 24 -10.12 -6.34 21.64
N CYS A 25 -9.17 -5.52 22.10
CA CYS A 25 -8.93 -5.30 23.54
C CYS A 25 -10.04 -4.47 24.21
N VAL A 26 -10.66 -3.54 23.49
CA VAL A 26 -11.71 -2.63 24.02
C VAL A 26 -13.13 -3.14 23.78
N GLN A 27 -13.30 -4.40 23.40
CA GLN A 27 -14.63 -4.99 23.18
C GLN A 27 -15.50 -4.94 24.45
N GLU A 28 -16.78 -4.63 24.29
CA GLU A 28 -17.77 -4.64 25.38
C GLU A 28 -17.88 -6.04 26.01
N GLN A 29 -17.86 -7.09 25.20
CA GLN A 29 -17.90 -8.47 25.68
C GLN A 29 -16.50 -8.94 26.11
N PRO A 30 -16.30 -9.35 27.37
CA PRO A 30 -14.99 -9.77 27.87
C PRO A 30 -14.47 -11.06 27.22
N SER A 31 -15.36 -11.94 26.76
CA SER A 31 -15.02 -13.18 26.05
C SER A 31 -14.38 -12.96 24.68
N MET A 32 -14.57 -11.78 24.09
CA MET A 32 -14.00 -11.39 22.80
C MET A 32 -12.62 -10.74 22.95
N ARG A 33 -12.21 -10.41 24.19
CA ARG A 33 -10.92 -9.80 24.46
C ARG A 33 -9.84 -10.89 24.44
N PRO A 34 -8.76 -10.73 23.65
CA PRO A 34 -7.69 -11.71 23.57
C PRO A 34 -6.91 -11.81 24.89
N LEU A 35 -6.23 -12.94 25.09
CA LEU A 35 -5.29 -13.07 26.20
C LEU A 35 -4.14 -12.07 26.03
N ILE A 36 -3.63 -11.53 27.14
CA ILE A 36 -2.55 -10.54 27.09
C ILE A 36 -1.28 -11.11 26.42
N GLY A 37 -1.03 -12.42 26.55
CA GLY A 37 0.07 -13.09 25.85
C GLY A 37 -0.07 -13.05 24.33
N ASP A 38 -1.28 -13.20 23.80
CA ASP A 38 -1.56 -13.13 22.36
C ASP A 38 -1.39 -11.70 21.85
N VAL A 39 -1.85 -10.71 22.62
CA VAL A 39 -1.67 -9.28 22.33
C VAL A 39 -0.19 -8.92 22.25
N VAL A 40 0.59 -9.31 23.26
CA VAL A 40 2.03 -9.03 23.27
C VAL A 40 2.72 -9.71 22.09
N THR A 41 2.41 -10.98 21.82
CA THR A 41 2.99 -11.71 20.68
C THR A 41 2.69 -11.02 19.34
N ALA A 42 1.43 -10.61 19.13
CA ALA A 42 1.04 -9.89 17.93
C ALA A 42 1.76 -8.54 17.81
N LEU A 43 1.82 -7.75 18.89
CA LEU A 43 2.50 -6.46 18.90
C LEU A 43 4.01 -6.59 18.72
N THR A 44 4.66 -7.61 19.31
CA THR A 44 6.08 -7.91 19.08
C THR A 44 6.34 -8.23 17.62
N TYR A 45 5.48 -9.03 16.98
CA TYR A 45 5.59 -9.30 15.55
C TYR A 45 5.45 -8.01 14.73
N LEU A 46 4.45 -7.16 15.02
CA LEU A 46 4.28 -5.89 14.31
C LEU A 46 5.46 -4.94 14.50
N ALA A 47 6.02 -4.85 15.71
CA ALA A 47 7.16 -4.01 16.01
C ALA A 47 8.46 -4.49 15.32
N SER A 48 8.55 -5.78 14.98
CA SER A 48 9.68 -6.32 14.21
C SER A 48 9.63 -5.95 12.71
N GLN A 49 8.49 -5.47 12.23
CA GLN A 49 8.34 -5.04 10.83
C GLN A 49 8.92 -3.65 10.65
N THR A 50 9.96 -3.54 9.81
CA THR A 50 10.57 -2.25 9.48
C THR A 50 9.66 -1.43 8.57
N TYR A 51 9.56 -0.13 8.86
CA TYR A 51 8.95 0.82 7.94
C TYR A 51 9.83 0.97 6.69
N ASP A 52 9.33 0.50 5.56
CA ASP A 52 9.95 0.73 4.26
C ASP A 52 9.13 1.78 3.49
N PRO A 53 9.67 2.98 3.25
CA PRO A 53 8.94 4.05 2.56
C PRO A 53 8.71 3.75 1.07
N GLU A 54 9.47 2.84 0.46
CA GLU A 54 9.32 2.45 -0.96
C GLU A 54 8.27 1.34 -1.15
N ALA A 55 8.00 0.55 -0.12
CA ALA A 55 6.92 -0.45 -0.09
C ALA A 55 5.52 0.18 -0.22
N HIS A 56 5.39 1.49 -0.01
CA HIS A 56 4.15 2.24 -0.26
C HIS A 56 3.79 2.35 -1.77
N GLY A 57 4.71 1.98 -2.69
CA GLY A 57 4.55 2.18 -4.13
C GLY A 57 4.23 0.93 -4.97
N ASN A 58 4.25 -0.27 -4.40
CA ASN A 58 4.25 -1.50 -5.20
C ASN A 58 3.34 -2.61 -4.66
N SER A 59 2.10 -2.25 -4.33
CA SER A 59 0.98 -3.17 -4.55
C SER A 59 0.55 -3.15 -6.03
N ARG A 60 1.50 -3.09 -6.98
CA ARG A 60 1.22 -3.49 -8.35
C ARG A 60 1.21 -5.01 -8.32
N LEU A 61 0.02 -5.56 -8.50
CA LEU A 61 -0.24 -6.90 -8.97
C LEU A 61 0.89 -7.38 -9.91
N VAL A 62 1.91 -8.05 -9.37
CA VAL A 62 2.65 -9.04 -10.15
C VAL A 62 1.77 -10.28 -10.08
N ALA A 63 0.71 -10.27 -10.88
CA ALA A 63 0.21 -11.51 -11.41
C ALA A 63 1.34 -12.11 -12.26
N PRO A 64 1.79 -13.35 -12.02
CA PRO A 64 2.76 -13.98 -12.90
C PRO A 64 2.07 -14.18 -14.26
N GLY A 65 2.34 -13.32 -15.25
CA GLY A 65 1.92 -13.59 -16.62
C GLY A 65 1.66 -12.44 -17.59
N THR A 66 1.71 -11.16 -17.22
CA THR A 66 1.43 -10.07 -18.20
C THR A 66 2.69 -9.26 -18.54
N PRO A 67 3.13 -9.23 -19.83
CA PRO A 67 4.27 -8.43 -20.24
C PRO A 67 3.93 -6.93 -20.19
N PRO A 68 4.91 -6.05 -19.91
CA PRO A 68 4.68 -4.62 -19.84
C PRO A 68 4.30 -4.06 -21.22
N ARG A 69 3.11 -3.46 -21.30
CA ARG A 69 2.62 -2.73 -22.47
C ARG A 69 3.51 -1.50 -22.71
N THR A 70 4.29 -1.53 -23.77
CA THR A 70 5.03 -0.37 -24.29
C THR A 70 4.04 0.73 -24.67
N LYS A 71 4.18 1.91 -24.06
CA LYS A 71 3.48 3.14 -24.47
C LYS A 71 4.08 3.59 -25.81
N ASN A 72 3.42 3.26 -26.92
CA ASN A 72 3.73 3.84 -28.22
C ASN A 72 3.20 5.28 -28.27
N SER A 73 4.10 6.24 -28.05
CA SER A 73 3.84 7.67 -28.27
C SER A 73 4.09 8.04 -29.73
N SER A 74 3.15 7.72 -30.62
CA SER A 74 3.14 8.29 -31.97
C SER A 74 2.34 9.59 -31.96
N ARG A 75 3.10 10.69 -31.82
CA ARG A 75 2.72 12.11 -31.95
C ARG A 75 1.80 12.35 -33.14
N SER A 76 0.65 12.99 -32.88
CA SER A 76 -0.04 13.82 -33.87
C SER A 76 0.74 15.13 -34.03
N HIS A 77 1.18 15.44 -35.24
CA HIS A 77 1.46 16.80 -35.70
C HIS A 77 1.28 16.81 -37.22
N GLY A 78 0.27 17.53 -37.70
CA GLY A 78 0.10 17.80 -39.12
C GLY A 78 1.10 18.84 -39.61
N SER A 79 1.44 18.77 -40.89
CA SER A 79 1.74 19.95 -41.70
C SER A 79 1.56 19.61 -43.18
N VAL A 80 0.93 20.56 -43.88
CA VAL A 80 0.88 20.83 -45.33
C VAL A 80 2.28 20.66 -45.97
N ASP A 81 2.45 20.12 -47.20
CA ASP A 81 2.60 20.90 -48.45
C ASP A 81 2.67 20.03 -49.75
N GLN A 82 1.78 20.34 -50.70
CA GLN A 82 1.96 20.64 -52.14
C GLN A 82 3.04 19.96 -53.03
N ARG A 83 2.58 19.26 -54.08
CA ARG A 83 2.93 19.32 -55.54
C ARG A 83 2.49 17.99 -56.19
N GLY A 84 1.63 17.96 -57.23
CA GLY A 84 1.98 18.15 -58.65
C GLY A 84 2.92 17.02 -59.11
N SER A 85 2.69 16.21 -60.14
CA SER A 85 1.86 16.34 -61.32
C SER A 85 1.84 15.01 -62.09
N SER A 86 0.91 14.96 -63.05
CA SER A 86 0.90 14.18 -64.31
C SER A 86 0.11 12.88 -64.36
#